data_AF-A0A6A4LS91-F1
#
_entry.id   AF-A0A6A4LS91-F1
#
_cell.length_a   1.000
_cell.length_b   1.000
_cell.length_c   1.000
_cell.angle_alpha   90.00
_cell.angle_beta   90.00
_cell.angle_gamma   90.00
#
_symmetry.space_group_name_H-M   'P 1'
#
loop_
_entity.id
_entity.type
_entity.pdbx_description
1 polymer ?
#
loop_
_entity_poly.entity_id
_entity_poly.type
_entity_poly.pdbx_seq_one_letter_code
_entity_poly.pdbx_strand_id
1 'polypeptide(L)'
;MDFSLCFFLILPLFFTPSSSTPPSSISEGSSLSVDRPNDVLTSPNGVFTSGFYRVGDNAFIYAVWFAKSFDRTVVWTANRDQPVNGKGSKLLLQKGGELILTDAGKNTIWTATATATTTSTSVQLSLNDAGNLILSTSSNTSPILWQSFDSPTNTLLPHQLLTRYTTLISSRSEKNYSSSFYKLFFDNINVLGLLYSGPEVSSIYWPDPWLMVWDTGRTTYNSSKVAVFDSSGHFRSSDNLEFNSSDYGLGPKRRLTLDTDGNLRLYSLNEMTGNWTITWQATSDPCRVHGICGPNSICSYGSGAGRGCFCVPGYRIRNSSDWSYGCELDQGYYLSGDDQTVDFVSMGYLELYGYEYDVYKNHTLKSCKEKCLNSAICKGFLFKFEEGVYNCYAKSQLLNGKSSPNLLGTLYVKLNVSVKDNMFRTPKDSGPDAQGYFLAAFKFKKFSYAEIKKATRGFKEEIGRGGYGVVYKGTLLDDRVAAIKRLNDAKEGEAEFLAE
;
A
#
# COMPACT_ATOMS: atom_id res chain seq x y z
N MET A 1 40.94 76.27 -34.31
CA MET A 1 40.83 75.46 -33.08
C MET A 1 39.77 74.43 -33.35
N ASP A 2 40.19 73.26 -33.86
CA ASP A 2 39.29 72.14 -34.14
C ASP A 2 38.99 71.40 -32.83
N PHE A 3 37.71 71.31 -32.47
CA PHE A 3 37.25 70.46 -31.37
C PHE A 3 36.76 69.15 -31.97
N SER A 4 37.60 68.10 -31.85
CA SER A 4 37.22 66.72 -32.16
C SER A 4 36.52 66.13 -30.94
N LEU A 5 35.21 65.88 -31.04
CA LEU A 5 34.43 65.19 -30.01
C LEU A 5 34.47 63.67 -30.26
N CYS A 6 35.26 62.94 -29.48
CA CYS A 6 35.21 61.48 -29.45
C CYS A 6 34.01 61.00 -28.63
N PHE A 7 33.04 60.35 -29.27
CA PHE A 7 31.94 59.64 -28.62
C PHE A 7 32.41 58.22 -28.25
N PHE A 8 32.64 57.95 -26.96
CA PHE A 8 32.87 56.59 -26.47
C PHE A 8 31.52 55.86 -26.30
N LEU A 9 31.24 54.91 -27.18
CA LEU A 9 30.16 53.94 -27.02
C LEU A 9 30.55 52.95 -25.91
N ILE A 10 29.96 53.09 -24.72
CA ILE A 10 30.03 52.09 -23.66
C ILE A 10 28.93 51.06 -23.94
N LEU A 11 29.30 49.90 -24.51
CA LEU A 11 28.40 48.76 -24.63
C LEU A 11 28.16 48.18 -23.22
N PRO A 12 26.90 48.02 -22.76
CA PRO A 12 26.64 47.32 -21.52
C PRO A 12 26.91 45.82 -21.76
N LEU A 13 27.91 45.28 -21.06
CA LEU A 13 28.11 43.84 -20.93
C LEU A 13 26.91 43.28 -20.16
N PHE A 14 25.87 42.88 -20.88
CA PHE A 14 24.84 42.00 -20.34
C PHE A 14 25.51 40.67 -20.00
N PHE A 15 25.88 40.51 -18.72
CA PHE A 15 26.16 39.20 -18.16
C PHE A 15 24.86 38.38 -18.24
N THR A 16 24.72 37.60 -19.29
CA THR A 16 23.76 36.50 -19.27
C THR A 16 24.22 35.54 -18.18
N PRO A 17 23.39 35.22 -17.17
CA PRO A 17 23.74 34.14 -16.26
C PRO A 17 23.81 32.87 -17.09
N SER A 18 25.02 32.37 -17.29
CA SER A 18 25.25 31.05 -17.88
C SER A 18 24.62 30.04 -16.93
N SER A 19 23.39 29.60 -17.23
CA SER A 19 22.80 28.44 -16.58
C SER A 19 23.58 27.21 -17.04
N SER A 20 24.72 26.93 -16.39
CA SER A 20 25.43 25.68 -16.59
C SER A 20 24.51 24.55 -16.19
N THR A 21 24.21 23.64 -17.11
CA THR A 21 23.53 22.39 -16.80
C THR A 21 24.28 21.68 -15.67
N PRO A 22 23.59 21.20 -14.61
CA PRO A 22 24.25 20.49 -13.53
C PRO A 22 25.07 19.30 -14.08
N PRO A 23 26.24 19.01 -13.50
CA PRO A 23 27.11 17.95 -14.02
C PRO A 23 26.42 16.58 -13.90
N SER A 24 26.77 15.65 -14.78
CA SER A 24 26.32 14.25 -14.67
C SER A 24 27.20 13.39 -13.74
N SER A 25 28.30 13.96 -13.24
CA SER A 25 29.27 13.23 -12.43
C SER A 25 30.11 14.14 -11.52
N ILE A 26 30.69 13.55 -10.48
CA ILE A 26 31.69 14.17 -9.61
C ILE A 26 32.93 13.28 -9.46
N SER A 27 34.09 13.90 -9.36
CA SER A 27 35.37 13.21 -9.18
C SER A 27 35.74 13.04 -7.70
N GLU A 28 36.65 12.13 -7.44
CA GLU A 28 37.28 11.91 -6.14
C GLU A 28 37.66 13.21 -5.41
N GLY A 29 37.33 13.28 -4.12
CA GLY A 29 37.53 14.45 -3.27
C GLY A 29 36.43 15.51 -3.36
N SER A 30 35.49 15.39 -4.31
CA SER A 30 34.36 16.30 -4.45
C SER A 30 33.24 15.95 -3.47
N SER A 31 32.39 16.94 -3.17
CA SER A 31 31.20 16.75 -2.34
C SER A 31 30.00 17.52 -2.85
N LEU A 32 28.82 16.96 -2.60
CA LEU A 32 27.53 17.63 -2.76
C LEU A 32 27.05 18.01 -1.36
N SER A 33 26.62 19.26 -1.17
CA SER A 33 26.16 19.77 0.12
C SER A 33 24.68 20.14 0.07
N VAL A 34 23.97 19.88 1.16
CA VAL A 34 22.57 20.35 1.35
C VAL A 34 22.49 21.87 1.39
N ASP A 35 23.58 22.56 1.77
CA ASP A 35 23.64 24.03 1.84
C ASP A 35 23.58 24.70 0.47
N ARG A 36 23.83 23.94 -0.61
CA ARG A 36 23.83 24.42 -2.00
C ARG A 36 22.76 23.67 -2.78
N PRO A 37 21.56 24.25 -2.99
CA PRO A 37 20.46 23.57 -3.68
C PRO A 37 20.76 23.09 -5.11
N ASN A 38 21.76 23.68 -5.76
CA ASN A 38 22.20 23.33 -7.11
C ASN A 38 23.29 22.24 -7.11
N ASP A 39 23.72 21.74 -5.95
CA ASP A 39 24.61 20.59 -5.83
C ASP A 39 23.85 19.31 -6.12
N VAL A 40 23.58 19.09 -7.40
CA VAL A 40 22.87 17.91 -7.91
C VAL A 40 23.61 17.31 -9.09
N LEU A 41 23.45 16.01 -9.29
CA LEU A 41 23.81 15.33 -10.52
C LEU A 41 22.59 15.24 -11.42
N THR A 42 22.74 15.50 -12.71
CA THR A 42 21.66 15.31 -13.69
C THR A 42 22.10 14.33 -14.77
N SER A 43 21.27 13.35 -15.09
CA SER A 43 21.57 12.39 -16.15
C SER A 43 21.77 13.13 -17.48
N PRO A 44 22.62 12.63 -18.40
CA PRO A 44 22.88 13.29 -19.69
C PRO A 44 21.61 13.67 -20.48
N ASN A 45 20.57 12.84 -20.42
CA ASN A 45 19.27 13.10 -21.06
C ASN A 45 18.31 14.01 -20.26
N GLY A 46 18.71 14.46 -19.07
CA GLY A 46 17.91 15.32 -18.19
C GLY A 46 16.67 14.67 -17.56
N VAL A 47 16.52 13.34 -17.65
CA VAL A 47 15.36 12.61 -17.10
C VAL A 47 15.47 12.41 -15.60
N PHE A 48 16.67 12.10 -15.11
CA PHE A 48 16.93 11.82 -13.70
C PHE A 48 17.81 12.88 -13.08
N THR A 49 17.54 13.19 -11.82
CA THR A 49 18.39 14.03 -10.98
C THR A 49 18.70 13.30 -9.68
N SER A 50 19.91 13.48 -9.17
CA SER A 50 20.33 12.97 -7.87
C SER A 50 20.88 14.09 -7.00
N GLY A 51 20.56 14.05 -5.71
CA GLY A 51 20.96 15.10 -4.76
C GLY A 51 20.20 15.02 -3.44
N PHE A 52 20.28 16.08 -2.65
CA PHE A 52 19.50 16.21 -1.42
C PHE A 52 18.04 16.55 -1.71
N TYR A 53 17.14 15.74 -1.19
CA TYR A 53 15.70 15.83 -1.34
C TYR A 53 15.04 16.11 0.01
N ARG A 54 14.21 17.16 0.07
CA ARG A 54 13.53 17.57 1.31
C ARG A 54 12.34 16.65 1.58
N VAL A 55 12.31 16.04 2.76
CA VAL A 55 11.22 15.12 3.18
C VAL A 55 10.44 15.61 4.40
N GLY A 56 10.92 16.67 5.05
CA GLY A 56 10.23 17.30 6.18
C GLY A 56 10.88 18.64 6.55
N ASP A 57 10.51 19.15 7.72
CA ASP A 57 11.11 20.37 8.25
C ASP A 57 12.53 20.10 8.72
N ASN A 58 13.48 20.72 8.02
CA ASN A 58 14.91 20.52 8.23
C ASN A 58 15.37 19.05 8.13
N ALA A 59 14.65 18.23 7.36
CA ALA A 59 14.93 16.81 7.17
C ALA A 59 15.09 16.48 5.68
N PHE A 60 16.23 15.88 5.34
CA PHE A 60 16.64 15.60 3.96
C PHE A 60 17.14 14.17 3.79
N ILE A 61 16.93 13.62 2.60
CA ILE A 61 17.52 12.35 2.17
C ILE A 61 18.33 12.59 0.91
N TYR A 62 19.36 11.79 0.68
CA TYR A 62 20.03 11.76 -0.62
C TYR A 62 19.29 10.78 -1.54
N ALA A 63 18.87 11.23 -2.71
CA ALA A 63 17.94 10.50 -3.56
C ALA A 63 18.28 10.58 -5.06
N VAL A 64 17.59 9.75 -5.85
CA VAL A 64 17.44 9.87 -7.31
C VAL A 64 15.94 10.02 -7.60
N TRP A 65 15.57 10.95 -8.47
CA TRP A 65 14.18 11.21 -8.84
C TRP A 65 14.01 11.57 -10.32
N PHE A 66 12.79 11.44 -10.83
CA PHE A 66 12.40 11.93 -12.16
C PHE A 66 12.27 13.46 -12.16
N ALA A 67 13.14 14.15 -12.91
CA ALA A 67 13.22 15.61 -12.91
C ALA A 67 11.95 16.30 -13.44
N LYS A 68 11.31 15.71 -14.47
CA LYS A 68 10.12 16.27 -15.15
C LYS A 68 8.78 15.78 -14.61
N SER A 69 8.78 14.97 -13.56
CA SER A 69 7.53 14.53 -12.93
C SER A 69 6.97 15.62 -12.02
N PHE A 70 5.65 15.70 -11.90
CA PHE A 70 4.95 16.77 -11.17
C PHE A 70 5.47 16.93 -9.72
N ASP A 71 5.64 15.82 -9.01
CA ASP A 71 6.12 15.79 -7.62
C ASP A 71 7.61 15.44 -7.47
N ARG A 72 8.41 15.50 -8.55
CA ARG A 72 9.81 15.01 -8.53
C ARG A 72 9.92 13.61 -7.91
N THR A 73 9.18 12.67 -8.48
CA THR A 73 9.02 11.31 -7.99
C THR A 73 10.36 10.62 -7.74
N VAL A 74 10.62 10.36 -6.47
CA VAL A 74 11.79 9.64 -5.97
C VAL A 74 11.71 8.16 -6.35
N VAL A 75 12.82 7.62 -6.84
CA VAL A 75 12.96 6.21 -7.28
C VAL A 75 14.06 5.46 -6.53
N TRP A 76 14.97 6.19 -5.91
CA TRP A 76 16.02 5.62 -5.06
C TRP A 76 16.45 6.60 -3.98
N THR A 77 16.93 6.08 -2.84
CA THR A 77 17.31 6.84 -1.64
C THR A 77 18.44 6.12 -0.91
N ALA A 78 19.42 6.87 -0.41
CA ALA A 78 20.51 6.33 0.41
C ALA A 78 20.10 6.12 1.88
N ASN A 79 19.47 7.12 2.49
CA ASN A 79 19.28 7.23 3.95
C ASN A 79 17.81 7.43 4.34
N ARG A 80 16.89 6.67 3.74
CA ARG A 80 15.44 6.83 3.95
C ARG A 80 14.95 6.67 5.39
N ASP A 81 15.65 5.87 6.19
CA ASP A 81 15.30 5.60 7.60
C ASP A 81 16.01 6.53 8.59
N GLN A 82 16.98 7.32 8.11
CA GLN A 82 17.73 8.28 8.91
C GLN A 82 17.98 9.57 8.12
N PRO A 83 16.95 10.44 7.98
CA PRO A 83 17.10 11.74 7.34
C PRO A 83 18.16 12.60 8.03
N VAL A 84 18.87 13.41 7.23
CA VAL A 84 19.90 14.34 7.69
C VAL A 84 19.38 15.76 7.80
N ASN A 85 20.11 16.61 8.53
CA ASN A 85 19.81 18.01 8.72
C ASN A 85 19.89 18.78 7.39
N GLY A 86 19.07 19.81 7.24
CA GLY A 86 19.08 20.72 6.09
C GLY A 86 20.24 21.71 6.04
N LYS A 87 21.18 21.64 6.99
CA LYS A 87 22.36 22.50 7.05
C LYS A 87 23.60 21.69 7.44
N GLY A 88 24.70 21.87 6.73
CA GLY A 88 25.99 21.24 7.05
C GLY A 88 26.09 19.75 6.73
N SER A 89 25.06 19.14 6.15
CA SER A 89 25.07 17.76 5.68
C SER A 89 25.64 17.67 4.27
N LYS A 90 26.44 16.63 3.99
CA LYS A 90 27.11 16.46 2.70
C LYS A 90 27.33 15.01 2.32
N LEU A 91 27.28 14.75 1.03
CA LEU A 91 27.74 13.52 0.40
C LEU A 91 29.16 13.74 -0.14
N LEU A 92 30.14 12.99 0.35
CA LEU A 92 31.55 13.11 0.00
C LEU A 92 32.02 11.84 -0.68
N LEU A 93 32.64 11.98 -1.87
CA LEU A 93 33.42 10.90 -2.47
C LEU A 93 34.85 10.99 -1.95
N GLN A 94 35.21 10.13 -1.01
CA GLN A 94 36.54 10.11 -0.41
C GLN A 94 37.59 9.52 -1.34
N LYS A 95 38.85 9.82 -1.02
CA LYS A 95 39.99 9.20 -1.67
C LYS A 95 40.01 7.70 -1.36
N GLY A 96 40.09 6.88 -2.41
CA GLY A 96 39.98 5.41 -2.28
C GLY A 96 38.59 4.83 -2.58
N GLY A 97 37.62 5.64 -3.05
CA GLY A 97 36.36 5.10 -3.60
C GLY A 97 35.29 4.75 -2.55
N GLU A 98 35.27 5.49 -1.43
CA GLU A 98 34.18 5.41 -0.46
C GLU A 98 33.25 6.63 -0.60
N LEU A 99 31.96 6.36 -0.77
CA LEU A 99 30.92 7.38 -0.80
C LEU A 99 30.31 7.50 0.60
N ILE A 100 30.48 8.65 1.25
CA ILE A 100 30.07 8.87 2.64
C ILE A 100 29.06 10.00 2.73
N LEU A 101 27.90 9.69 3.31
CA LEU A 101 26.91 10.69 3.69
C LEU A 101 27.10 11.06 5.16
N THR A 102 27.33 12.35 5.41
CA THR A 102 27.52 12.91 6.75
C THR A 102 26.43 13.92 7.08
N ASP A 103 25.99 13.90 8.34
CA ASP A 103 25.04 14.88 8.91
C ASP A 103 25.77 16.12 9.46
N ALA A 104 25.03 17.15 9.87
CA ALA A 104 25.53 18.40 10.47
C ALA A 104 26.54 18.17 11.61
N GLY A 105 26.31 17.14 12.43
CA GLY A 105 27.20 16.75 13.54
C GLY A 105 28.49 16.03 13.11
N LYS A 106 28.74 15.89 11.80
CA LYS A 106 29.81 15.06 11.20
C LYS A 106 29.68 13.56 11.47
N ASN A 107 28.50 13.11 11.91
CA ASN A 107 28.20 11.70 12.05
C ASN A 107 28.01 11.09 10.66
N THR A 108 28.61 9.93 10.42
CA THR A 108 28.37 9.14 9.21
C THR A 108 27.01 8.46 9.31
N ILE A 109 26.14 8.72 8.34
CA ILE A 109 24.76 8.22 8.29
C ILE A 109 24.63 7.05 7.31
N TRP A 110 25.37 7.12 6.20
CA TRP A 110 25.33 6.09 5.17
C TRP A 110 26.66 6.03 4.44
N THR A 111 27.08 4.83 4.05
CA THR A 111 28.28 4.60 3.24
C THR A 111 28.00 3.62 2.11
N ALA A 112 28.72 3.80 1.00
CA ALA A 112 28.88 2.80 -0.04
C ALA A 112 30.37 2.69 -0.40
N THR A 113 30.91 1.48 -0.28
CA THR A 113 32.32 1.18 -0.52
C THR A 113 32.50 0.48 -1.85
N ALA A 114 33.52 0.88 -2.60
CA ALA A 114 33.98 0.14 -3.77
C ALA A 114 34.40 -1.30 -3.43
N THR A 115 34.03 -2.26 -4.28
CA THR A 115 34.61 -3.61 -4.21
C THR A 115 36.03 -3.60 -4.76
N ALA A 116 37.02 -3.73 -3.87
CA ALA A 116 38.46 -3.87 -4.14
C ALA A 116 39.08 -2.81 -5.07
N THR A 117 39.44 -1.65 -4.53
CA THR A 117 40.30 -0.68 -5.23
C THR A 117 41.78 -0.93 -4.95
N THR A 118 42.56 -1.11 -6.02
CA THR A 118 44.00 -0.82 -5.99
C THR A 118 44.19 0.70 -5.82
N THR A 119 45.14 1.10 -4.98
CA THR A 119 45.34 2.47 -4.46
C THR A 119 45.64 3.56 -5.50
N SER A 120 45.67 3.23 -6.80
CA SER A 120 46.27 4.07 -7.84
C SER A 120 45.28 4.57 -8.91
N THR A 121 43.99 4.21 -8.82
CA THR A 121 42.99 4.58 -9.84
C THR A 121 42.02 5.63 -9.31
N SER A 122 41.84 6.72 -10.05
CA SER A 122 40.89 7.78 -9.69
C SER A 122 39.45 7.29 -9.86
N VAL A 123 38.60 7.65 -8.90
CA VAL A 123 37.20 7.21 -8.86
C VAL A 123 36.25 8.35 -9.21
N GLN A 124 35.13 8.02 -9.84
CA GLN A 124 34.09 8.95 -10.24
C GLN A 124 32.71 8.41 -9.85
N LEU A 125 31.84 9.28 -9.36
CA LEU A 125 30.42 9.00 -9.18
C LEU A 125 29.66 9.62 -10.35
N SER A 126 28.82 8.85 -11.03
CA SER A 126 28.04 9.32 -12.19
C SER A 126 26.60 8.86 -12.15
N LEU A 127 25.68 9.69 -12.66
CA LEU A 127 24.27 9.34 -12.84
C LEU A 127 24.01 9.11 -14.34
N ASN A 128 23.59 7.89 -14.69
CA ASN A 128 23.33 7.55 -16.09
C ASN A 128 21.86 7.80 -16.51
N ASP A 129 21.60 7.63 -17.81
CA ASP A 129 20.28 7.85 -18.42
C ASP A 129 19.19 6.85 -18.01
N ALA A 130 19.58 5.73 -17.39
CA ALA A 130 18.66 4.76 -16.80
C ALA A 130 18.29 5.11 -15.34
N GLY A 131 18.89 6.14 -14.76
CA GLY A 131 18.69 6.52 -13.36
C GLY A 131 19.58 5.74 -12.38
N ASN A 132 20.59 5.02 -12.87
CA ASN A 132 21.55 4.31 -12.03
C ASN A 132 22.68 5.26 -11.61
N LEU A 133 22.85 5.43 -10.30
CA LEU A 133 23.98 6.09 -9.69
C LEU A 133 25.14 5.08 -9.55
N ILE A 134 26.24 5.33 -10.25
CA ILE A 134 27.34 4.38 -10.44
C ILE A 134 28.63 4.99 -9.92
N LEU A 135 29.36 4.21 -9.11
CA LEU A 135 30.73 4.46 -8.75
C LEU A 135 31.63 3.62 -9.67
N SER A 136 32.50 4.27 -10.45
CA SER A 136 33.39 3.60 -11.39
C SER A 136 34.80 4.17 -11.34
N THR A 137 35.79 3.39 -11.80
CA THR A 137 37.14 3.90 -12.00
C THR A 137 37.22 4.74 -13.27
N SER A 138 38.16 5.68 -13.32
CA SER A 138 38.42 6.52 -14.50
C SER A 138 39.28 5.82 -15.57
N SER A 139 39.35 4.48 -15.57
CA SER A 139 40.17 3.71 -16.52
C SER A 139 39.40 3.41 -17.82
N ASN A 140 40.12 3.05 -18.89
CA ASN A 140 39.54 2.72 -20.20
C ASN A 140 38.47 1.62 -20.16
N THR A 141 38.49 0.74 -19.15
CA THR A 141 37.51 -0.33 -18.94
C THR A 141 36.37 0.05 -18.00
N SER A 142 36.49 1.16 -17.26
CA SER A 142 35.53 1.72 -16.30
C SER A 142 34.73 0.67 -15.50
N PRO A 143 35.37 -0.31 -14.81
CA PRO A 143 34.65 -1.26 -13.97
C PRO A 143 33.74 -0.57 -12.96
N ILE A 144 32.53 -1.12 -12.80
CA ILE A 144 31.55 -0.69 -11.81
C ILE A 144 32.01 -1.23 -10.45
N LEU A 145 32.28 -0.32 -9.52
CA LEU A 145 32.71 -0.61 -8.16
C LEU A 145 31.53 -0.74 -7.20
N TRP A 146 30.49 0.07 -7.45
CA TRP A 146 29.22 0.09 -6.73
C TRP A 146 28.14 0.71 -7.62
N GLN A 147 26.89 0.28 -7.47
CA GLN A 147 25.76 0.90 -8.15
C GLN A 147 24.48 0.89 -7.31
N SER A 148 23.68 1.94 -7.43
CA SER A 148 22.38 2.06 -6.74
C SER A 148 21.40 0.95 -7.10
N PHE A 149 21.50 0.40 -8.31
CA PHE A 149 20.59 -0.63 -8.81
C PHE A 149 20.66 -1.95 -8.02
N ASP A 150 21.79 -2.23 -7.37
CA ASP A 150 21.98 -3.42 -6.52
C ASP A 150 21.36 -3.25 -5.13
N SER A 151 20.88 -2.06 -4.79
CA SER A 151 20.25 -1.73 -3.50
C SER A 151 18.98 -0.91 -3.73
N PRO A 152 17.95 -1.50 -4.36
CA PRO A 152 16.70 -0.80 -4.62
C PRO A 152 15.97 -0.42 -3.33
N THR A 153 15.05 0.53 -3.44
CA THR A 153 14.27 1.01 -2.28
C THR A 153 12.84 0.49 -2.35
N ASN A 154 11.89 1.25 -2.90
CA ASN A 154 10.53 0.79 -3.18
C ASN A 154 10.24 0.62 -4.68
N THR A 155 11.18 1.01 -5.54
CA THR A 155 10.98 1.13 -6.98
C THR A 155 12.05 0.39 -7.77
N LEU A 156 11.65 -0.24 -8.87
CA LEU A 156 12.51 -0.75 -9.93
C LEU A 156 12.34 0.11 -11.19
N LEU A 157 13.45 0.39 -11.84
CA LEU A 157 13.51 1.06 -13.14
C LEU A 157 13.68 0.04 -14.28
N PRO A 158 13.40 0.43 -15.54
CA PRO A 158 13.57 -0.47 -16.67
C PRO A 158 14.98 -1.06 -16.73
N HIS A 159 15.07 -2.36 -16.98
CA HIS A 159 16.29 -3.17 -17.03
C HIS A 159 17.04 -3.30 -15.68
N GLN A 160 16.50 -2.77 -14.58
CA GLN A 160 17.01 -3.05 -13.25
C GLN A 160 16.58 -4.46 -12.81
N LEU A 161 17.56 -5.29 -12.44
CA LEU A 161 17.29 -6.64 -11.96
C LEU A 161 16.86 -6.62 -10.49
N LEU A 162 15.73 -7.24 -10.20
CA LEU A 162 15.44 -7.75 -8.86
C LEU A 162 16.02 -9.16 -8.77
N THR A 163 16.91 -9.38 -7.81
CA THR A 163 17.58 -10.65 -7.55
C THR A 163 17.15 -11.26 -6.22
N ARG A 164 17.62 -12.48 -5.94
CA ARG A 164 17.43 -13.16 -4.65
C ARG A 164 17.98 -12.42 -3.43
N TYR A 165 18.89 -11.48 -3.62
CA TYR A 165 19.54 -10.74 -2.52
C TYR A 165 18.92 -9.36 -2.31
N THR A 166 18.04 -8.93 -3.22
CA THR A 166 17.38 -7.63 -3.18
C THR A 166 15.94 -7.77 -2.74
N THR A 167 15.40 -6.72 -2.12
CA THR A 167 14.00 -6.65 -1.70
C THR A 167 13.53 -5.23 -1.90
N LEU A 168 12.33 -5.04 -2.46
CA LEU A 168 11.70 -3.72 -2.41
C LEU A 168 10.94 -3.59 -1.10
N ILE A 169 11.05 -2.44 -0.46
CA ILE A 169 10.32 -2.11 0.77
C ILE A 169 9.53 -0.83 0.50
N SER A 170 8.21 -0.90 0.66
CA SER A 170 7.31 0.26 0.52
C SER A 170 7.69 1.42 1.45
N SER A 171 7.24 2.63 1.10
CA SER A 171 7.29 3.80 1.99
C SER A 171 6.16 3.76 3.03
N ARG A 172 6.35 4.44 4.17
CA ARG A 172 5.30 4.55 5.22
C ARG A 172 4.09 5.34 4.76
N SER A 173 4.31 6.40 3.99
CA SER A 173 3.26 7.20 3.36
C SER A 173 3.85 7.97 2.18
N GLU A 174 3.00 8.68 1.44
CA GLU A 174 3.42 9.51 0.30
C GLU A 174 4.45 10.59 0.68
N LYS A 175 4.48 11.02 1.96
CA LYS A 175 5.41 12.04 2.46
C LYS A 175 6.49 11.47 3.37
N ASN A 176 6.31 10.24 3.87
CA ASN A 176 7.28 9.59 4.74
C ASN A 176 7.94 8.42 4.02
N TYR A 177 9.15 8.68 3.51
CA TYR A 177 9.95 7.72 2.76
C TYR A 177 10.58 6.63 3.61
N SER A 178 10.46 6.65 4.95
CA SER A 178 10.97 5.54 5.78
C SER A 178 10.34 4.20 5.41
N SER A 179 11.04 3.14 5.76
CA SER A 179 10.70 1.75 5.47
C SER A 179 9.39 1.36 6.17
N SER A 180 8.44 0.90 5.36
CA SER A 180 7.16 0.34 5.81
C SER A 180 7.23 -1.19 5.96
N PHE A 181 6.09 -1.82 6.15
CA PHE A 181 5.95 -3.23 6.43
C PHE A 181 5.77 -4.09 5.16
N TYR A 182 5.51 -3.50 3.99
CA TYR A 182 5.32 -4.26 2.76
C TYR A 182 6.63 -4.48 2.01
N LYS A 183 6.83 -5.72 1.56
CA LYS A 183 8.03 -6.18 0.86
C LYS A 183 7.69 -6.94 -0.42
N LEU A 184 8.46 -6.70 -1.50
CA LEU A 184 8.52 -7.55 -2.69
C LEU A 184 9.85 -8.30 -2.67
N PHE A 185 9.80 -9.64 -2.73
CA PHE A 185 10.98 -10.48 -2.59
C PHE A 185 10.76 -11.85 -3.25
N PHE A 186 11.85 -12.57 -3.50
CA PHE A 186 11.79 -14.00 -3.81
C PHE A 186 11.80 -14.81 -2.52
N ASP A 187 10.80 -15.67 -2.34
CA ASP A 187 10.70 -16.55 -1.18
C ASP A 187 11.68 -17.73 -1.21
N ASN A 188 11.57 -18.64 -0.26
CA ASN A 188 12.44 -19.82 -0.18
C ASN A 188 12.15 -20.88 -1.26
N ILE A 189 10.98 -20.86 -1.90
CA ILE A 189 10.56 -21.79 -2.97
C ILE A 189 10.71 -21.19 -4.38
N ASN A 190 11.48 -20.09 -4.50
CA ASN A 190 11.81 -19.42 -5.77
C ASN A 190 10.66 -18.60 -6.38
N VAL A 191 9.61 -18.31 -5.63
CA VAL A 191 8.46 -17.54 -6.09
C VAL A 191 8.60 -16.08 -5.68
N LEU A 192 8.34 -15.16 -6.60
CA LEU A 192 8.27 -13.73 -6.35
C LEU A 192 6.93 -13.42 -5.67
N GLY A 193 6.99 -12.92 -4.43
CA GLY A 193 5.82 -12.67 -3.60
C GLY A 193 5.81 -11.31 -2.92
N LEU A 194 4.62 -10.90 -2.49
CA LEU A 194 4.40 -9.74 -1.65
C LEU A 194 4.13 -10.19 -0.21
N LEU A 195 4.88 -9.60 0.71
CA LEU A 195 4.87 -9.90 2.13
C LEU A 195 4.48 -8.67 2.94
N TYR A 196 3.56 -8.86 3.88
CA TYR A 196 3.37 -7.94 5.00
C TYR A 196 4.24 -8.43 6.16
N SER A 197 5.09 -7.55 6.70
CA SER A 197 6.04 -7.84 7.78
C SER A 197 5.84 -6.80 8.88
N GLY A 198 4.66 -6.83 9.50
CA GLY A 198 4.29 -5.94 10.60
C GLY A 198 4.99 -6.29 11.92
N PRO A 199 4.73 -5.52 12.99
CA PRO A 199 5.39 -5.68 14.28
C PRO A 199 4.95 -6.97 15.01
N GLU A 200 3.70 -7.38 14.85
CA GLU A 200 3.12 -8.54 15.55
C GLU A 200 3.06 -9.78 14.65
N VAL A 201 2.86 -9.59 13.34
CA VAL A 201 2.61 -10.67 12.40
C VAL A 201 3.26 -10.40 11.05
N SER A 202 3.64 -11.50 10.39
CA SER A 202 4.08 -11.50 9.00
C SER A 202 3.26 -12.49 8.18
N SER A 203 2.88 -12.12 6.96
CA SER A 203 2.12 -12.98 6.07
C SER A 203 2.31 -12.60 4.61
N ILE A 204 2.56 -13.59 3.77
CA ILE A 204 2.49 -13.45 2.31
C ILE A 204 1.02 -13.29 1.92
N TYR A 205 0.73 -12.37 1.00
CA TYR A 205 -0.63 -12.11 0.50
C TYR A 205 -0.73 -12.10 -1.02
N TRP A 206 0.40 -12.25 -1.71
CA TRP A 206 0.43 -12.38 -3.16
C TRP A 206 1.66 -13.20 -3.59
N PRO A 207 1.53 -14.18 -4.50
CA PRO A 207 0.27 -14.70 -5.03
C PRO A 207 -0.63 -15.25 -3.93
N ASP A 208 -1.89 -15.50 -4.25
CA ASP A 208 -2.90 -15.93 -3.27
C ASP A 208 -2.43 -17.15 -2.48
N PRO A 209 -2.21 -17.05 -1.16
CA PRO A 209 -1.47 -18.09 -0.45
C PRO A 209 -2.26 -19.40 -0.25
N TRP A 210 -3.53 -19.44 -0.64
CA TRP A 210 -4.37 -20.64 -0.63
C TRP A 210 -4.35 -21.39 -1.97
N LEU A 211 -3.83 -20.79 -3.03
CA LEU A 211 -3.67 -21.45 -4.32
C LEU A 211 -2.33 -22.18 -4.34
N MET A 212 -2.30 -23.34 -5.00
CA MET A 212 -1.03 -23.97 -5.30
C MET A 212 -0.28 -23.10 -6.32
N VAL A 213 1.05 -23.06 -6.23
CA VAL A 213 1.87 -22.17 -7.06
C VAL A 213 1.59 -22.37 -8.56
N TRP A 214 1.44 -23.61 -9.02
CA TRP A 214 1.13 -23.92 -10.41
C TRP A 214 -0.27 -23.49 -10.86
N ASP A 215 -1.27 -23.44 -9.96
CA ASP A 215 -2.62 -22.94 -10.27
C ASP A 215 -2.60 -21.44 -10.57
N THR A 216 -1.57 -20.73 -10.09
CA THR A 216 -1.35 -19.31 -10.39
C THR A 216 -0.54 -19.08 -11.68
N GLY A 217 -0.23 -20.15 -12.43
CA GLY A 217 0.61 -20.10 -13.63
C GLY A 217 2.10 -19.93 -13.34
N ARG A 218 2.52 -20.12 -12.09
CA ARG A 218 3.88 -19.89 -11.60
C ARG A 218 4.65 -21.20 -11.45
N THR A 219 5.98 -21.12 -11.32
CA THR A 219 6.85 -22.28 -11.12
C THR A 219 7.82 -22.10 -9.96
N THR A 220 8.06 -23.16 -9.20
CA THR A 220 9.06 -23.20 -8.12
C THR A 220 10.41 -23.77 -8.58
N TYR A 221 10.52 -24.23 -9.84
CA TYR A 221 11.67 -25.01 -10.31
C TYR A 221 12.82 -24.17 -10.87
N ASN A 222 12.58 -22.90 -11.21
CA ASN A 222 13.62 -21.99 -11.68
C ASN A 222 14.25 -21.25 -10.49
N SER A 223 15.44 -21.70 -10.08
CA SER A 223 16.15 -21.18 -8.91
C SER A 223 16.99 -19.92 -9.16
N SER A 224 16.94 -19.35 -10.37
CA SER A 224 17.68 -18.13 -10.70
C SER A 224 17.22 -16.91 -9.88
N LYS A 225 15.93 -16.84 -9.50
CA LYS A 225 15.34 -15.78 -8.67
C LYS A 225 15.69 -14.39 -9.19
N VAL A 226 15.34 -14.16 -10.46
CA VAL A 226 15.54 -12.90 -11.15
C VAL A 226 14.23 -12.39 -11.72
N ALA A 227 13.97 -11.10 -11.60
CA ALA A 227 12.84 -10.45 -12.23
C ALA A 227 13.26 -9.09 -12.80
N VAL A 228 12.68 -8.72 -13.93
CA VAL A 228 13.02 -7.51 -14.67
C VAL A 228 11.85 -7.08 -15.55
N PHE A 229 11.77 -5.78 -15.83
CA PHE A 229 10.93 -5.28 -16.91
C PHE A 229 11.70 -4.38 -17.85
N ASP A 230 11.29 -4.33 -19.11
CA ASP A 230 11.93 -3.52 -20.13
C ASP A 230 11.26 -2.15 -20.29
N SER A 231 11.86 -1.32 -21.14
CA SER A 231 11.32 0.02 -21.44
C SER A 231 10.01 -0.01 -22.21
N SER A 232 9.59 -1.14 -22.79
CA SER A 232 8.30 -1.31 -23.48
C SER A 232 7.14 -1.64 -22.54
N GLY A 233 7.44 -1.97 -21.28
CA GLY A 233 6.46 -2.36 -20.27
C GLY A 233 6.21 -3.87 -20.19
N HIS A 234 7.13 -4.68 -20.73
CA HIS A 234 7.11 -6.13 -20.54
C HIS A 234 7.81 -6.50 -19.24
N PHE A 235 7.14 -7.21 -18.32
CA PHE A 235 7.74 -7.76 -17.12
C PHE A 235 7.89 -9.28 -17.25
N ARG A 236 9.05 -9.81 -16.82
CA ARG A 236 9.30 -11.25 -16.67
C ARG A 236 9.98 -11.54 -15.34
N SER A 237 9.59 -12.66 -14.73
CA SER A 237 10.23 -13.24 -13.54
C SER A 237 10.61 -14.70 -13.78
N SER A 238 11.63 -15.16 -13.07
CA SER A 238 12.11 -16.55 -13.13
C SER A 238 11.04 -17.57 -12.80
N ASP A 239 10.05 -17.21 -11.98
CA ASP A 239 8.95 -18.07 -11.57
C ASP A 239 7.74 -18.04 -12.52
N ASN A 240 7.96 -17.68 -13.79
CA ASN A 240 6.97 -17.57 -14.87
C ASN A 240 5.92 -16.46 -14.71
N LEU A 241 6.09 -15.51 -13.79
CA LEU A 241 5.29 -14.29 -13.88
C LEU A 241 5.66 -13.53 -15.15
N GLU A 242 4.64 -13.26 -15.96
CA GLU A 242 4.78 -12.44 -17.14
C GLU A 242 3.56 -11.55 -17.27
N PHE A 243 3.76 -10.25 -17.52
CA PHE A 243 2.68 -9.33 -17.81
C PHE A 243 3.16 -8.20 -18.70
N ASN A 244 2.20 -7.55 -19.37
CA ASN A 244 2.42 -6.34 -20.14
C ASN A 244 1.68 -5.18 -19.49
N SER A 245 2.22 -3.97 -19.62
CA SER A 245 1.45 -2.77 -19.35
C SER A 245 0.25 -2.65 -20.31
N SER A 246 -0.81 -1.97 -19.88
CA SER A 246 -1.97 -1.67 -20.73
C SER A 246 -1.61 -0.81 -21.95
N ASP A 247 -0.53 -0.04 -21.85
CA ASP A 247 0.04 0.80 -22.90
C ASP A 247 1.31 0.19 -23.53
N TYR A 248 1.39 -1.13 -23.55
CA TYR A 248 2.56 -1.88 -24.02
C TYR A 248 3.11 -1.34 -25.34
N GLY A 249 4.41 -1.06 -25.35
CA GLY A 249 5.10 -0.46 -26.47
C GLY A 249 6.09 0.62 -26.04
N LEU A 250 6.85 1.12 -27.01
CA LEU A 250 7.84 2.16 -26.78
C LEU A 250 7.16 3.53 -26.62
N GLY A 251 7.61 4.31 -25.64
CA GLY A 251 7.13 5.69 -25.49
C GLY A 251 7.34 6.25 -24.09
N PRO A 252 6.49 5.88 -23.12
CA PRO A 252 6.51 6.53 -21.82
C PRO A 252 7.70 6.07 -20.97
N LYS A 253 8.16 6.96 -20.09
CA LYS A 253 9.03 6.57 -18.98
C LYS A 253 8.24 5.75 -17.99
N ARG A 254 8.83 4.68 -17.46
CA ARG A 254 8.15 3.70 -16.61
C ARG A 254 8.87 3.49 -15.30
N ARG A 255 8.10 3.10 -14.28
CA ARG A 255 8.60 2.61 -12.99
C ARG A 255 7.68 1.52 -12.45
N LEU A 256 8.27 0.50 -11.83
CA LEU A 256 7.53 -0.51 -11.07
C LEU A 256 7.74 -0.22 -9.59
N THR A 257 6.68 0.15 -8.87
CA THR A 257 6.78 0.60 -7.48
C THR A 257 5.89 -0.23 -6.57
N LEU A 258 6.44 -0.63 -5.43
CA LEU A 258 5.68 -1.14 -4.31
C LEU A 258 5.16 0.05 -3.49
N ASP A 259 3.87 0.33 -3.64
CA ASP A 259 3.26 1.52 -3.07
C ASP A 259 2.99 1.38 -1.57
N THR A 260 2.60 2.49 -0.96
CA THR A 260 2.35 2.63 0.49
C THR A 260 1.22 1.72 0.99
N ASP A 261 0.31 1.32 0.09
CA ASP A 261 -0.78 0.38 0.35
C ASP A 261 -0.42 -1.09 0.13
N GLY A 262 0.86 -1.39 -0.12
CA GLY A 262 1.38 -2.74 -0.35
C GLY A 262 1.07 -3.33 -1.72
N ASN A 263 0.41 -2.60 -2.62
CA ASN A 263 0.20 -3.08 -3.98
C ASN A 263 1.42 -2.76 -4.86
N LEU A 264 1.78 -3.70 -5.73
CA LEU A 264 2.83 -3.50 -6.72
C LEU A 264 2.19 -2.95 -8.00
N ARG A 265 2.67 -1.80 -8.47
CA ARG A 265 2.10 -1.11 -9.63
C ARG A 265 3.15 -0.71 -10.65
N LEU A 266 2.84 -0.93 -11.92
CA LEU A 266 3.59 -0.40 -13.04
C LEU A 266 2.96 0.94 -13.45
N TYR A 267 3.79 1.96 -13.52
CA TYR A 267 3.38 3.32 -13.85
C TYR A 267 4.02 3.78 -15.16
N SER A 268 3.25 4.52 -15.95
CA SER A 268 3.72 5.24 -17.15
C SER A 268 3.61 6.75 -16.92
N LEU A 269 4.69 7.48 -17.19
CA LEU A 269 4.76 8.93 -17.05
C LEU A 269 4.12 9.60 -18.27
N ASN A 270 3.16 10.48 -18.01
CA ASN A 270 2.71 11.44 -18.99
C ASN A 270 3.62 12.68 -18.92
N GLU A 271 4.57 12.80 -19.85
CA GLU A 271 5.56 13.89 -19.83
C GLU A 271 4.97 15.30 -20.01
N MET A 272 3.78 15.41 -20.60
CA MET A 272 3.10 16.71 -20.77
C MET A 272 2.56 17.24 -19.44
N THR A 273 2.05 16.36 -18.60
CA THR A 273 1.43 16.73 -17.31
C THR A 273 2.35 16.48 -16.11
N GLY A 274 3.38 15.66 -16.28
CA GLY A 274 4.22 15.16 -15.20
C GLY A 274 3.55 14.09 -14.32
N ASN A 275 2.33 13.65 -14.66
CA ASN A 275 1.54 12.71 -13.87
C ASN A 275 1.84 11.25 -14.23
N TRP A 276 1.69 10.37 -13.23
CA TRP A 276 1.81 8.93 -13.41
C TRP A 276 0.45 8.28 -13.61
N THR A 277 0.36 7.40 -14.60
CA THR A 277 -0.83 6.56 -14.83
C THR A 277 -0.49 5.12 -14.50
N ILE A 278 -1.36 4.44 -13.75
CA ILE A 278 -1.23 3.01 -13.44
C ILE A 278 -1.59 2.22 -14.71
N THR A 279 -0.67 1.42 -15.22
CA THR A 279 -0.86 0.60 -16.43
C THR A 279 -0.84 -0.89 -16.16
N TRP A 280 -0.45 -1.29 -14.94
CA TRP A 280 -0.65 -2.63 -14.39
C TRP A 280 -0.59 -2.59 -12.86
N GLN A 281 -1.28 -3.51 -12.19
CA GLN A 281 -1.19 -3.68 -10.73
C GLN A 281 -1.38 -5.15 -10.33
N ALA A 282 -0.77 -5.57 -9.22
CA ALA A 282 -0.79 -6.96 -8.75
C ALA A 282 -2.16 -7.41 -8.22
N THR A 283 -2.90 -6.52 -7.57
CA THR A 283 -4.30 -6.75 -7.15
C THR A 283 -5.20 -5.59 -7.53
N SER A 284 -6.40 -5.89 -8.00
CA SER A 284 -7.47 -4.91 -8.22
C SER A 284 -8.35 -4.69 -6.99
N ASP A 285 -8.20 -5.53 -5.97
CA ASP A 285 -8.94 -5.47 -4.72
C ASP A 285 -7.97 -5.09 -3.59
N PRO A 286 -7.98 -3.82 -3.14
CA PRO A 286 -7.07 -3.33 -2.10
C PRO A 286 -7.23 -4.05 -0.76
N CYS A 287 -8.43 -4.58 -0.46
CA CYS A 287 -8.69 -5.26 0.80
C CYS A 287 -8.12 -6.68 0.88
N ARG A 288 -7.50 -7.17 -0.20
CA ARG A 288 -6.72 -8.42 -0.19
C ARG A 288 -5.31 -8.22 0.35
N VAL A 289 -4.81 -6.98 0.37
CA VAL A 289 -3.50 -6.70 0.92
C VAL A 289 -3.54 -6.87 2.44
N HIS A 290 -2.74 -7.78 2.98
CA HIS A 290 -2.72 -8.04 4.42
C HIS A 290 -2.20 -6.82 5.20
N GLY A 291 -2.68 -6.62 6.42
CA GLY A 291 -2.27 -5.49 7.26
C GLY A 291 -2.70 -4.09 6.77
N ILE A 292 -3.48 -3.99 5.68
CA ILE A 292 -3.98 -2.71 5.16
C ILE A 292 -4.93 -2.00 6.13
N CYS A 293 -5.63 -2.79 6.93
CA CYS A 293 -6.24 -2.38 8.17
C CYS A 293 -5.60 -3.24 9.27
N GLY A 294 -5.19 -2.63 10.38
CA GLY A 294 -4.46 -3.30 11.44
C GLY A 294 -5.29 -4.34 12.21
N PRO A 295 -4.76 -4.87 13.32
CA PRO A 295 -5.46 -5.88 14.12
C PRO A 295 -6.88 -5.46 14.55
N ASN A 296 -7.79 -6.42 14.65
CA ASN A 296 -9.19 -6.23 15.08
C ASN A 296 -9.98 -5.22 14.24
N SER A 297 -9.66 -5.12 12.95
CA SER A 297 -10.35 -4.24 12.02
C SER A 297 -10.67 -4.95 10.70
N ILE A 298 -11.57 -4.35 9.94
CA ILE A 298 -12.10 -4.87 8.68
C ILE A 298 -11.93 -3.80 7.61
N CYS A 299 -11.41 -4.22 6.45
CA CYS A 299 -11.32 -3.42 5.25
C CYS A 299 -12.61 -3.51 4.43
N SER A 300 -13.12 -2.37 3.98
CA SER A 300 -14.17 -2.30 2.96
C SER A 300 -13.67 -1.55 1.75
N TYR A 301 -14.10 -1.98 0.57
CA TYR A 301 -13.84 -1.27 -0.68
C TYR A 301 -15.15 -1.12 -1.45
N GLY A 302 -15.51 0.13 -1.74
CA GLY A 302 -16.70 0.48 -2.53
C GLY A 302 -16.33 1.32 -3.75
N SER A 303 -16.95 1.02 -4.88
CA SER A 303 -16.82 1.83 -6.10
C SER A 303 -17.27 3.26 -5.81
N GLY A 304 -16.33 4.22 -5.80
CA GLY A 304 -16.60 5.65 -5.55
C GLY A 304 -16.24 6.12 -4.14
N ALA A 305 -16.50 5.33 -3.09
CA ALA A 305 -16.11 5.66 -1.71
C ALA A 305 -14.64 5.30 -1.39
N GLY A 306 -14.01 4.47 -2.23
CA GLY A 306 -12.64 4.03 -2.06
C GLY A 306 -12.49 2.98 -0.96
N ARG A 307 -11.27 2.84 -0.45
CA ARG A 307 -10.93 1.90 0.62
C ARG A 307 -11.16 2.57 1.99
N GLY A 308 -11.95 1.91 2.82
CA GLY A 308 -12.16 2.26 4.22
C GLY A 308 -11.73 1.13 5.15
N CYS A 309 -11.49 1.49 6.41
CA CYS A 309 -11.34 0.53 7.50
C CYS A 309 -12.36 0.86 8.59
N PHE A 310 -12.83 -0.17 9.29
CA PHE A 310 -13.66 0.00 10.48
C PHE A 310 -13.32 -1.09 11.50
N CYS A 311 -13.57 -0.79 12.77
CA CYS A 311 -13.25 -1.74 13.84
C CYS A 311 -14.27 -2.87 13.90
N VAL A 312 -13.79 -4.03 14.33
CA VAL A 312 -14.65 -5.15 14.73
C VAL A 312 -15.57 -4.69 15.88
N PRO A 313 -16.81 -5.20 15.99
CA PRO A 313 -17.72 -4.82 17.06
C PRO A 313 -17.12 -4.99 18.46
N GLY A 314 -17.33 -4.01 19.34
CA GLY A 314 -16.72 -3.95 20.68
C GLY A 314 -15.30 -3.37 20.71
N TYR A 315 -14.75 -2.99 19.56
CA TYR A 315 -13.42 -2.37 19.46
C TYR A 315 -13.52 -0.92 18.97
N ARG A 316 -12.52 -0.12 19.34
CA ARG A 316 -12.34 1.27 18.88
C ARG A 316 -10.97 1.44 18.25
N ILE A 317 -10.84 2.42 17.36
CA ILE A 317 -9.58 2.70 16.69
C ILE A 317 -8.51 3.13 17.69
N ARG A 318 -7.31 2.57 17.56
CA ARG A 318 -6.17 2.91 18.43
C ARG A 318 -5.52 4.23 18.04
N ASN A 319 -5.41 4.49 16.74
CA ASN A 319 -4.86 5.72 16.19
C ASN A 319 -5.66 6.14 14.94
N SER A 320 -6.38 7.25 15.01
CA SER A 320 -7.22 7.74 13.90
C SER A 320 -6.43 8.21 12.68
N SER A 321 -5.12 8.48 12.83
CA SER A 321 -4.25 8.92 11.75
C SER A 321 -3.58 7.77 11.00
N ASP A 322 -3.52 6.58 11.60
CA ASP A 322 -2.84 5.42 11.03
C ASP A 322 -3.56 4.11 11.39
N TRP A 323 -4.29 3.59 10.42
CA TRP A 323 -5.05 2.34 10.55
C TRP A 323 -4.18 1.09 10.70
N SER A 324 -2.87 1.15 10.45
CA SER A 324 -1.97 0.00 10.62
C SER A 324 -1.87 -0.46 12.08
N TYR A 325 -2.14 0.44 13.04
CA TYR A 325 -2.25 0.11 14.46
C TYR A 325 -3.53 -0.64 14.82
N GLY A 326 -4.52 -0.66 13.92
CA GLY A 326 -5.78 -1.36 14.10
C GLY A 326 -6.64 -0.80 15.23
N CYS A 327 -7.33 -1.72 15.90
CA CYS A 327 -8.30 -1.42 16.93
C CYS A 327 -8.00 -2.16 18.23
N GLU A 328 -8.38 -1.54 19.34
CA GLU A 328 -8.28 -2.08 20.69
C GLU A 328 -9.68 -2.23 21.30
N LEU A 329 -9.81 -3.08 22.32
CA LEU A 329 -11.07 -3.26 23.02
C LEU A 329 -11.53 -1.91 23.58
N ASP A 330 -12.79 -1.57 23.34
CA ASP A 330 -13.35 -0.32 23.84
C ASP A 330 -13.67 -0.44 25.33
N GLN A 331 -12.76 0.10 26.15
CA GLN A 331 -12.86 0.09 27.61
C GLN A 331 -14.09 0.87 28.12
N GLY A 332 -14.67 1.76 27.31
CA GLY A 332 -15.87 2.53 27.66
C GLY A 332 -17.13 1.68 27.84
N TYR A 333 -17.09 0.40 27.45
CA TYR A 333 -18.20 -0.53 27.66
C TYR A 333 -18.06 -1.41 28.92
N TYR A 334 -16.95 -1.33 29.65
CA TYR A 334 -16.74 -2.10 30.87
C TYR A 334 -17.34 -1.35 32.07
N LEU A 335 -18.35 -1.95 32.72
CA LEU A 335 -18.86 -1.48 34.01
C LEU A 335 -18.05 -2.14 35.14
N SER A 336 -17.85 -1.40 36.23
CA SER A 336 -17.27 -1.89 37.48
C SER A 336 -18.23 -2.90 38.14
N GLY A 337 -18.02 -4.18 37.86
CA GLY A 337 -18.85 -5.30 38.30
C GLY A 337 -18.70 -6.43 37.29
N ASP A 338 -17.58 -7.14 37.37
CA ASP A 338 -17.08 -8.08 36.36
C ASP A 338 -17.97 -9.34 36.29
N ASP A 339 -19.01 -9.30 35.46
CA ASP A 339 -19.64 -10.53 34.97
C ASP A 339 -18.76 -11.11 33.86
N GLN A 340 -18.08 -12.22 34.15
CA GLN A 340 -17.21 -12.94 33.21
C GLN A 340 -18.00 -13.71 32.14
N THR A 341 -19.32 -13.54 32.08
CA THR A 341 -20.13 -14.13 31.02
C THR A 341 -19.74 -13.54 29.67
N VAL A 342 -19.48 -14.43 28.73
CA VAL A 342 -19.10 -14.11 27.35
C VAL A 342 -20.23 -14.50 26.40
N ASP A 343 -20.47 -13.66 25.40
CA ASP A 343 -21.43 -13.91 24.34
C ASP A 343 -20.86 -13.42 22.99
N PHE A 344 -21.61 -13.65 21.92
CA PHE A 344 -21.19 -13.37 20.56
C PHE A 344 -21.98 -12.21 19.95
N VAL A 345 -21.24 -11.37 19.23
CA VAL A 345 -21.79 -10.38 18.29
C VAL A 345 -21.46 -10.84 16.88
N SER A 346 -22.46 -10.84 16.00
CA SER A 346 -22.32 -11.32 14.63
C SER A 346 -22.26 -10.18 13.62
N MET A 347 -21.39 -10.29 12.62
CA MET A 347 -21.31 -9.39 11.47
C MET A 347 -21.20 -10.22 10.18
N GLY A 348 -22.10 -9.97 9.22
CA GLY A 348 -22.19 -10.73 7.97
C GLY A 348 -21.40 -10.10 6.82
N TYR A 349 -21.30 -10.82 5.71
CA TYR A 349 -20.65 -10.37 4.46
C TYR A 349 -19.16 -10.11 4.61
N LEU A 350 -18.51 -10.97 5.39
CA LEU A 350 -17.10 -10.84 5.74
C LEU A 350 -16.29 -12.07 5.35
N GLU A 351 -15.00 -11.84 5.21
CA GLU A 351 -13.94 -12.83 5.16
C GLU A 351 -12.81 -12.36 6.06
N LEU A 352 -12.23 -13.27 6.85
CA LEU A 352 -11.04 -13.01 7.64
C LEU A 352 -10.04 -14.06 7.23
N TYR A 353 -8.90 -13.66 6.67
CA TYR A 353 -7.91 -14.60 6.16
C TYR A 353 -6.88 -14.98 7.24
N GLY A 354 -6.65 -16.27 7.42
CA GLY A 354 -5.58 -16.82 8.27
C GLY A 354 -5.86 -16.71 9.77
N TYR A 355 -4.87 -17.12 10.57
CA TYR A 355 -4.90 -17.09 12.04
C TYR A 355 -6.06 -17.90 12.66
N GLU A 356 -6.56 -18.89 11.94
CA GLU A 356 -7.32 -19.99 12.52
C GLU A 356 -6.37 -20.86 13.34
N TYR A 357 -6.77 -21.20 14.56
CA TYR A 357 -6.08 -22.26 15.31
C TYR A 357 -6.72 -23.63 15.05
N ASP A 358 -7.96 -23.65 14.56
CA ASP A 358 -8.69 -24.88 14.23
C ASP A 358 -9.80 -24.60 13.20
N VAL A 359 -10.12 -25.62 12.38
CA VAL A 359 -11.19 -25.57 11.37
C VAL A 359 -12.14 -26.74 11.57
N TYR A 360 -13.33 -26.45 12.11
CA TYR A 360 -14.36 -27.46 12.34
C TYR A 360 -15.28 -27.57 11.13
N LYS A 361 -15.06 -28.60 10.30
CA LYS A 361 -15.85 -28.86 9.09
C LYS A 361 -17.21 -29.46 9.42
N ASN A 362 -18.26 -29.07 8.69
CA ASN A 362 -19.63 -29.58 8.88
C ASN A 362 -20.12 -29.48 10.33
N HIS A 363 -20.13 -28.26 10.88
CA HIS A 363 -20.54 -27.98 12.24
C HIS A 363 -21.74 -27.01 12.30
N THR A 364 -22.59 -27.20 13.31
CA THR A 364 -23.67 -26.26 13.58
C THR A 364 -23.15 -25.00 14.26
N LEU A 365 -23.87 -23.89 14.11
CA LEU A 365 -23.53 -22.63 14.80
C LEU A 365 -23.46 -22.80 16.32
N LYS A 366 -24.34 -23.62 16.91
CA LYS A 366 -24.33 -23.90 18.36
C LYS A 366 -23.01 -24.56 18.78
N SER A 367 -22.60 -25.60 18.04
CA SER A 367 -21.35 -26.31 18.32
C SER A 367 -20.11 -25.42 18.15
N CYS A 368 -20.11 -24.54 17.14
CA CYS A 368 -19.08 -23.50 16.97
C CYS A 368 -18.94 -22.59 18.19
N LYS A 369 -20.07 -22.07 18.68
CA LYS A 369 -20.09 -21.20 19.87
C LYS A 369 -19.53 -21.94 21.07
N GLU A 370 -19.99 -23.16 21.35
CA GLU A 370 -19.51 -23.98 22.47
C GLU A 370 -17.99 -24.22 22.40
N LYS A 371 -17.47 -24.61 21.23
CA LYS A 371 -16.02 -24.82 21.03
C LYS A 371 -15.21 -23.55 21.27
N CYS A 372 -15.68 -22.40 20.78
CA CYS A 372 -14.99 -21.13 21.00
C CYS A 372 -15.11 -20.63 22.45
N LEU A 373 -16.23 -20.87 23.12
CA LEU A 373 -16.42 -20.55 24.55
C LEU A 373 -15.43 -21.31 25.41
N ASN A 374 -15.26 -22.61 25.14
CA ASN A 374 -14.37 -23.52 25.86
C ASN A 374 -12.88 -23.32 25.53
N SER A 375 -12.54 -22.39 24.64
CA SER A 375 -11.16 -22.05 24.29
C SER A 375 -10.79 -20.67 24.81
N ALA A 376 -9.73 -20.59 25.61
CA ALA A 376 -9.21 -19.33 26.15
C ALA A 376 -8.57 -18.44 25.07
N ILE A 377 -8.04 -19.04 24.00
CA ILE A 377 -7.40 -18.31 22.89
C ILE A 377 -8.39 -17.87 21.82
N CYS A 378 -9.63 -18.37 21.84
CA CYS A 378 -10.62 -18.01 20.82
C CYS A 378 -11.08 -16.56 20.99
N LYS A 379 -10.84 -15.75 19.96
CA LYS A 379 -11.36 -14.37 19.86
C LYS A 379 -12.69 -14.29 19.11
N GLY A 380 -13.01 -15.34 18.36
CA GLY A 380 -14.23 -15.45 17.56
C GLY A 380 -14.10 -16.55 16.52
N PHE A 381 -15.07 -16.68 15.64
CA PHE A 381 -15.01 -17.60 14.52
C PHE A 381 -15.74 -17.06 13.31
N LEU A 382 -15.24 -17.37 12.11
CA LEU A 382 -15.97 -17.16 10.87
C LEU A 382 -16.82 -18.40 10.59
N PHE A 383 -18.12 -18.20 10.39
CA PHE A 383 -19.06 -19.25 10.04
C PHE A 383 -19.46 -19.08 8.57
N LYS A 384 -19.13 -20.06 7.74
CA LYS A 384 -19.25 -19.96 6.28
C LYS A 384 -19.87 -21.22 5.70
N PHE A 385 -20.69 -21.06 4.67
CA PHE A 385 -21.26 -22.16 3.90
C PHE A 385 -20.42 -22.42 2.66
N GLU A 386 -19.83 -23.61 2.56
CA GLU A 386 -18.96 -24.04 1.46
C GLU A 386 -19.20 -25.52 1.18
N GLU A 387 -19.18 -25.91 -0.10
CA GLU A 387 -19.30 -27.32 -0.50
C GLU A 387 -20.54 -28.04 0.07
N GLY A 388 -21.64 -27.30 0.26
CA GLY A 388 -22.90 -27.87 0.76
C GLY A 388 -23.00 -27.99 2.29
N VAL A 389 -21.96 -27.58 3.04
CA VAL A 389 -21.92 -27.67 4.50
C VAL A 389 -21.50 -26.35 5.15
N TYR A 390 -21.84 -26.19 6.44
CA TYR A 390 -21.34 -25.06 7.22
C TYR A 390 -20.03 -25.43 7.94
N ASN A 391 -19.03 -24.57 7.78
CA ASN A 391 -17.71 -24.72 8.38
C ASN A 391 -17.45 -23.61 9.39
N CYS A 392 -16.67 -23.95 10.41
CA CYS A 392 -16.27 -23.07 11.50
C CYS A 392 -14.78 -22.80 11.45
N TYR A 393 -14.39 -21.55 11.26
CA TYR A 393 -13.00 -21.14 11.24
C TYR A 393 -12.69 -20.41 12.55
N ALA A 394 -12.16 -21.13 13.53
CA ALA A 394 -11.96 -20.60 14.88
C ALA A 394 -10.69 -19.73 14.96
N LYS A 395 -10.84 -18.46 15.30
CA LYS A 395 -9.79 -17.43 15.21
C LYS A 395 -9.10 -17.20 16.54
N SER A 396 -7.77 -17.27 16.53
CA SER A 396 -6.94 -16.82 17.66
C SER A 396 -6.62 -15.32 17.57
N GLN A 397 -6.66 -14.77 16.35
CA GLN A 397 -6.46 -13.35 16.06
C GLN A 397 -7.46 -12.90 14.99
N LEU A 398 -7.91 -11.65 15.08
CA LEU A 398 -8.82 -11.04 14.10
C LEU A 398 -7.99 -10.14 13.18
N LEU A 399 -7.48 -10.72 12.10
CA LEU A 399 -6.59 -10.06 11.14
C LEU A 399 -7.10 -10.26 9.71
N ASN A 400 -6.63 -9.40 8.81
CA ASN A 400 -6.92 -9.46 7.37
C ASN A 400 -8.42 -9.57 7.08
N GLY A 401 -9.22 -8.81 7.82
CA GLY A 401 -10.67 -8.75 7.65
C GLY A 401 -11.02 -7.96 6.40
N LYS A 402 -11.92 -8.51 5.59
CA LYS A 402 -12.46 -7.90 4.37
C LYS A 402 -13.97 -8.00 4.39
N SER A 403 -14.64 -6.90 4.06
CA SER A 403 -16.08 -6.83 3.83
C SER A 403 -16.37 -6.70 2.35
N SER A 404 -17.31 -7.51 1.85
CA SER A 404 -17.81 -7.41 0.49
C SER A 404 -19.23 -7.98 0.40
N PRO A 405 -20.16 -7.33 -0.34
CA PRO A 405 -21.54 -7.80 -0.50
C PRO A 405 -21.69 -9.20 -1.10
N ASN A 406 -20.64 -9.75 -1.71
CA ASN A 406 -20.62 -11.07 -2.35
C ASN A 406 -20.13 -12.19 -1.42
N LEU A 407 -19.62 -11.85 -0.23
CA LEU A 407 -19.14 -12.83 0.73
C LEU A 407 -20.32 -13.36 1.56
N LEU A 408 -20.33 -14.66 1.85
CA LEU A 408 -21.37 -15.31 2.65
C LEU A 408 -20.88 -15.73 4.05
N GLY A 409 -19.69 -15.28 4.45
CA GLY A 409 -19.16 -15.51 5.79
C GLY A 409 -19.80 -14.59 6.82
N THR A 410 -20.10 -15.14 8.00
CA THR A 410 -20.52 -14.36 9.18
C THR A 410 -19.48 -14.51 10.29
N LEU A 411 -18.88 -13.41 10.71
CA LEU A 411 -17.97 -13.38 11.84
C LEU A 411 -18.77 -13.32 13.14
N TYR A 412 -18.48 -14.20 14.08
CA TYR A 412 -18.98 -14.16 15.45
C TYR A 412 -17.83 -13.81 16.38
N VAL A 413 -17.87 -12.61 16.95
CA VAL A 413 -16.83 -12.06 17.84
C VAL A 413 -17.19 -12.41 19.27
N LYS A 414 -16.24 -13.00 20.02
CA LYS A 414 -16.42 -13.34 21.44
C LYS A 414 -16.15 -12.07 22.28
N LEU A 415 -17.15 -11.59 22.99
CA LEU A 415 -17.09 -10.40 23.85
C LEU A 415 -17.72 -10.69 25.21
N ASN A 416 -17.39 -9.89 26.23
CA ASN A 416 -18.12 -9.94 27.50
C ASN A 416 -19.56 -9.44 27.30
N VAL A 417 -20.53 -10.03 28.01
CA VAL A 417 -21.95 -9.67 27.92
C VAL A 417 -22.16 -8.19 28.27
N SER A 418 -21.48 -7.68 29.30
CA SER A 418 -21.52 -6.26 29.67
C SER A 418 -21.10 -5.33 28.52
N VAL A 419 -20.05 -5.72 27.78
CA VAL A 419 -19.57 -4.97 26.62
C VAL A 419 -20.61 -4.99 25.49
N LYS A 420 -21.17 -6.17 25.22
CA LYS A 420 -22.20 -6.36 24.20
C LYS A 420 -23.45 -5.53 24.50
N ASP A 421 -23.99 -5.63 25.71
CA ASP A 421 -25.22 -4.93 26.11
C ASP A 421 -25.04 -3.42 26.08
N ASN A 422 -23.91 -2.91 26.55
CA ASN A 422 -23.61 -1.47 26.51
C ASN A 422 -23.44 -0.95 25.08
N MET A 423 -22.81 -1.72 24.19
CA MET A 423 -22.70 -1.38 22.77
C MET A 423 -24.08 -1.13 22.12
N PHE A 424 -25.10 -1.90 22.50
CA PHE A 424 -26.48 -1.71 21.99
C PHE A 424 -27.29 -0.65 22.75
N ARG A 425 -26.86 -0.24 23.95
CA ARG A 425 -27.56 0.75 24.79
C ARG A 425 -27.04 2.18 24.61
N THR A 426 -25.75 2.38 24.32
CA THR A 426 -25.19 3.72 24.14
C THR A 426 -25.59 4.30 22.78
N PRO A 427 -26.31 5.44 22.74
CA PRO A 427 -26.38 6.25 21.53
C PRO A 427 -25.00 6.90 21.34
N LYS A 428 -24.22 6.47 20.36
CA LYS A 428 -22.90 7.07 20.11
C LYS A 428 -22.99 8.20 19.08
N ASP A 429 -22.59 9.37 19.57
CA ASP A 429 -22.43 10.66 18.91
C ASP A 429 -21.13 10.69 18.07
N SER A 430 -20.94 9.67 17.22
CA SER A 430 -19.79 9.57 16.30
C SER A 430 -20.19 10.03 14.90
N GLY A 431 -19.33 10.85 14.28
CA GLY A 431 -19.58 11.49 12.99
C GLY A 431 -20.00 10.54 11.84
N PRO A 432 -20.57 11.12 10.77
CA PRO A 432 -21.43 10.42 9.79
C PRO A 432 -20.79 9.22 9.06
N ASP A 433 -19.45 9.17 8.94
CA ASP A 433 -18.78 8.14 8.14
C ASP A 433 -18.68 6.76 8.84
N ALA A 434 -18.56 6.71 10.17
CA ALA A 434 -18.49 5.43 10.90
C ALA A 434 -19.88 4.79 11.05
N GLN A 435 -20.93 5.61 11.15
CA GLN A 435 -22.32 5.17 11.30
C GLN A 435 -22.84 4.46 10.04
N GLY A 436 -22.49 4.98 8.85
CA GLY A 436 -22.96 4.43 7.57
C GLY A 436 -22.45 3.01 7.31
N TYR A 437 -21.16 2.76 7.51
CA TYR A 437 -20.57 1.42 7.32
C TYR A 437 -20.93 0.43 8.43
N PHE A 438 -21.01 0.90 9.68
CA PHE A 438 -21.47 0.07 10.80
C PHE A 438 -22.91 -0.38 10.56
N LEU A 439 -23.84 0.54 10.25
CA LEU A 439 -25.23 0.17 9.97
C LEU A 439 -25.37 -0.66 8.69
N ALA A 440 -24.57 -0.39 7.64
CA ALA A 440 -24.56 -1.20 6.42
C ALA A 440 -24.06 -2.63 6.65
N ALA A 441 -23.04 -2.83 7.49
CA ALA A 441 -22.49 -4.15 7.84
C ALA A 441 -23.43 -4.96 8.78
N PHE A 442 -24.34 -4.28 9.49
CA PHE A 442 -25.26 -4.91 10.45
C PHE A 442 -26.71 -5.07 9.96
N LYS A 443 -27.17 -4.33 8.92
CA LYS A 443 -28.62 -4.25 8.61
C LYS A 443 -29.08 -4.77 7.26
N PHE A 444 -28.22 -5.04 6.27
CA PHE A 444 -28.71 -5.49 4.97
C PHE A 444 -28.69 -7.01 4.83
N LYS A 445 -29.75 -7.65 5.32
CA LYS A 445 -30.05 -9.04 4.95
C LYS A 445 -30.61 -9.07 3.53
N LYS A 446 -29.89 -9.71 2.60
CA LYS A 446 -30.43 -9.99 1.26
C LYS A 446 -31.55 -11.03 1.38
N PHE A 447 -32.70 -10.73 0.78
CA PHE A 447 -33.82 -11.66 0.63
C PHE A 447 -33.99 -11.97 -0.85
N SER A 448 -34.23 -13.24 -1.17
CA SER A 448 -34.65 -13.64 -2.51
C SER A 448 -36.04 -13.09 -2.83
N TYR A 449 -36.33 -12.91 -4.13
CA TYR A 449 -37.67 -12.53 -4.57
C TYR A 449 -38.75 -13.53 -4.08
N ALA A 450 -38.42 -14.81 -3.99
CA ALA A 450 -39.33 -15.84 -3.48
C ALA A 450 -39.66 -15.63 -1.99
N GLU A 451 -38.68 -15.29 -1.15
CA GLU A 451 -38.88 -14.96 0.27
C GLU A 451 -39.74 -13.71 0.42
N ILE A 452 -39.46 -12.65 -0.35
CA ILE A 452 -40.22 -11.41 -0.31
C ILE A 452 -41.67 -11.63 -0.80
N LYS A 453 -41.85 -12.40 -1.87
CA LYS A 453 -43.18 -12.76 -2.38
C LYS A 453 -43.96 -13.59 -1.35
N LYS A 454 -43.31 -14.49 -0.62
CA LYS A 454 -43.94 -15.25 0.46
C LYS A 454 -44.30 -14.35 1.65
N ALA A 455 -43.37 -13.49 2.08
CA ALA A 455 -43.56 -12.57 3.20
C ALA A 455 -44.72 -11.59 2.99
N THR A 456 -44.90 -11.11 1.76
CA THR A 456 -45.99 -10.20 1.36
C THR A 456 -47.27 -10.92 0.93
N ARG A 457 -47.32 -12.27 1.03
CA ARG A 457 -48.43 -13.10 0.53
C ARG A 457 -48.78 -12.80 -0.94
N GLY A 458 -47.76 -12.59 -1.76
CA GLY A 458 -47.88 -12.23 -3.17
C GLY A 458 -48.14 -10.75 -3.42
N PHE A 459 -47.59 -9.85 -2.57
CA PHE A 459 -47.80 -8.40 -2.65
C PHE A 459 -49.28 -8.00 -2.51
N LYS A 460 -49.96 -8.58 -1.52
CA LYS A 460 -51.42 -8.48 -1.38
C LYS A 460 -51.89 -7.23 -0.63
N GLU A 461 -51.18 -6.84 0.43
CA GLU A 461 -51.58 -5.71 1.30
C GLU A 461 -50.70 -4.50 0.99
N GLU A 462 -51.19 -3.60 0.15
CA GLU A 462 -50.56 -2.30 -0.10
C GLU A 462 -50.81 -1.36 1.07
N ILE A 463 -49.75 -0.73 1.54
CA ILE A 463 -49.76 0.22 2.67
C ILE A 463 -49.31 1.62 2.28
N GLY A 464 -48.86 1.81 1.03
CA GLY A 464 -48.51 3.12 0.50
C GLY A 464 -48.06 3.07 -0.95
N ARG A 465 -48.17 4.18 -1.68
CA ARG A 465 -47.79 4.30 -3.09
C ARG A 465 -47.23 5.69 -3.37
N GLY A 466 -46.10 5.75 -4.06
CA GLY A 466 -45.47 7.00 -4.50
C GLY A 466 -44.99 6.92 -5.95
N GLY A 467 -44.31 7.97 -6.43
CA GLY A 467 -43.83 8.05 -7.82
C GLY A 467 -42.87 6.91 -8.23
N TYR A 468 -42.13 6.37 -7.27
CA TYR A 468 -41.03 5.42 -7.51
C TYR A 468 -41.37 3.96 -7.19
N GLY A 469 -42.56 3.69 -6.66
CA GLY A 469 -42.96 2.32 -6.35
C GLY A 469 -44.15 2.19 -5.40
N VAL A 470 -44.47 0.94 -5.10
CA VAL A 470 -45.57 0.54 -4.22
C VAL A 470 -45.01 -0.12 -2.96
N VAL A 471 -45.48 0.27 -1.79
CA VAL A 471 -45.08 -0.28 -0.49
C VAL A 471 -46.13 -1.28 -0.03
N TYR A 472 -45.70 -2.50 0.25
CA TYR A 472 -46.53 -3.60 0.74
C TYR A 472 -46.17 -3.94 2.18
N LYS A 473 -47.15 -4.39 2.95
CA LYS A 473 -46.88 -5.03 4.24
C LYS A 473 -46.44 -6.47 4.01
N GLY A 474 -45.37 -6.87 4.69
CA GLY A 474 -44.94 -8.26 4.76
C GLY A 474 -44.70 -8.70 6.19
N THR A 475 -44.88 -10.00 6.44
CA THR A 475 -44.43 -10.66 7.66
C THR A 475 -43.31 -11.61 7.28
N LEU A 476 -42.11 -11.36 7.81
CA LEU A 476 -40.92 -12.19 7.57
C LEU A 476 -41.05 -13.55 8.28
N LEU A 477 -40.16 -14.49 7.97
CA LEU A 477 -40.16 -15.84 8.57
C LEU A 477 -39.90 -15.85 10.09
N ASP A 478 -39.40 -14.74 10.63
CA ASP A 478 -39.15 -14.52 12.06
C ASP A 478 -40.24 -13.65 12.72
N ASP A 479 -41.43 -13.62 12.13
CA ASP A 479 -42.63 -12.89 12.56
C ASP A 479 -42.51 -11.36 12.63
N ARG A 480 -41.38 -10.80 12.19
CA ARG A 480 -41.23 -9.35 12.07
C ARG A 480 -42.10 -8.81 10.96
N VAL A 481 -42.84 -7.75 11.26
CA VAL A 481 -43.62 -6.99 10.28
C VAL A 481 -42.70 -5.97 9.60
N ALA A 482 -42.69 -5.95 8.27
CA ALA A 482 -41.86 -5.07 7.47
C ALA A 482 -42.68 -4.37 6.38
N ALA A 483 -42.29 -3.14 6.07
CA ALA A 483 -42.73 -2.44 4.85
C ALA A 483 -41.78 -2.81 3.71
N ILE A 484 -42.33 -3.30 2.59
CA ILE A 484 -41.59 -3.83 1.45
C ILE A 484 -41.93 -2.97 0.23
N LYS A 485 -41.01 -2.09 -0.16
CA LYS A 485 -41.14 -1.19 -1.31
C LYS A 485 -40.72 -1.94 -2.58
N ARG A 486 -41.64 -2.07 -3.54
CA ARG A 486 -41.39 -2.59 -4.88
C ARG A 486 -41.23 -1.42 -5.83
N LEU A 487 -40.03 -1.26 -6.38
CA LEU A 487 -39.71 -0.19 -7.31
C LEU A 487 -40.30 -0.45 -8.69
N ASN A 488 -40.68 0.63 -9.39
CA ASN A 488 -41.21 0.58 -10.75
C ASN A 488 -40.12 0.30 -11.80
N ASP A 489 -38.89 0.79 -11.56
CA ASP A 489 -37.75 0.63 -12.45
C ASP A 489 -36.46 0.30 -11.68
N ALA A 490 -35.60 -0.56 -12.24
CA ALA A 490 -34.48 -1.17 -11.51
C ALA A 490 -33.19 -0.33 -11.52
N LYS A 491 -33.13 0.73 -12.34
CA LYS A 491 -31.89 1.49 -12.61
C LYS A 491 -31.63 2.69 -11.69
N GLU A 492 -32.62 3.14 -10.92
CA GLU A 492 -32.51 4.32 -10.03
C GLU A 492 -32.52 3.97 -8.53
N GLY A 493 -32.72 2.70 -8.17
CA GLY A 493 -33.01 2.30 -6.79
C GLY A 493 -31.85 2.32 -5.79
N GLU A 494 -30.59 2.26 -6.23
CA GLU A 494 -29.44 2.14 -5.32
C GLU A 494 -29.08 3.47 -4.64
N ALA A 495 -29.21 4.60 -5.36
CA ALA A 495 -28.93 5.93 -4.82
C ALA A 495 -30.01 6.40 -3.82
N GLU A 496 -31.28 6.06 -4.05
CA GLU A 496 -32.39 6.44 -3.15
C GLU A 496 -32.52 5.52 -1.94
N PHE A 497 -32.19 4.23 -2.06
CA PHE A 497 -32.19 3.30 -0.91
C PHE A 497 -31.12 3.62 0.14
N LEU A 498 -30.09 4.38 -0.23
CA LEU A 498 -29.06 4.89 0.68
C LEU A 498 -29.44 6.24 1.32
N ALA A 499 -30.50 6.89 0.84
CA ALA A 499 -30.95 8.21 1.30
C ALA A 499 -32.15 8.15 2.28
N GLU A 500 -32.88 7.03 2.33
CA GLU A 500 -33.92 6.70 3.32
C GLU A 500 -33.36 5.77 4.42
#